data_AF-A0A932QI24-F1
#
_entry.id   AF-A0A932QI24-F1
#
_cell.length_a   1.000
_cell.length_b   1.000
_cell.length_c   1.000
_cell.angle_alpha   90.00
_cell.angle_beta   90.00
_cell.angle_gamma   90.00
#
_symmetry.space_group_name_H-M   'P 1'
#
loop_
_entity.id
_entity.type
_entity.pdbx_description
1 polymer ?
#
loop_
_entity_poly.entity_id
_entity_poly.type
_entity_poly.pdbx_seq_one_letter_code
_entity_poly.pdbx_strand_id
1 'polypeptide(L)' 'MTAPKPTVGIHIVAWNSRTHLPSCLESIREQTLQPHSILIVDNASVDGTVEWLREEWPHVHLLRNT' A
#
# COMPACT_ATOMS: atom_id res chain seq x y z
N MET A 1 -8.85 15.26 29.77
CA MET A 1 -9.20 15.13 28.34
C MET A 1 -7.98 14.58 27.62
N THR A 2 -8.06 13.41 27.00
CA THR A 2 -6.96 12.86 26.20
C THR A 2 -6.98 13.51 24.81
N ALA A 3 -5.81 13.84 24.28
CA ALA A 3 -5.69 14.36 22.93
C ALA A 3 -6.21 13.33 21.90
N PRO A 4 -6.81 13.76 20.77
CA PRO A 4 -7.26 12.85 19.75
C PRO A 4 -6.09 12.03 19.19
N LYS A 5 -6.31 10.73 18.94
CA LYS A 5 -5.30 9.85 18.35
C LYS A 5 -4.98 10.36 16.93
N PRO A 6 -3.71 10.52 16.55
CA PRO A 6 -3.37 10.96 15.21
C PRO A 6 -3.83 9.93 14.17
N THR A 7 -4.24 10.45 13.01
CA THR A 7 -4.62 9.63 11.85
C THR A 7 -3.50 9.67 10.83
N VAL A 8 -3.17 8.53 10.22
CA VAL A 8 -2.05 8.39 9.28
C VAL A 8 -2.56 7.87 7.93
N GLY A 9 -2.13 8.51 6.85
CA GLY A 9 -2.27 7.97 5.48
C GLY A 9 -0.90 7.54 4.96
N ILE A 10 -0.85 6.42 4.23
CA ILE A 10 0.39 5.87 3.65
C ILE A 10 0.32 5.96 2.14
N HIS A 11 1.38 6.49 1.53
CA HIS A 11 1.52 6.60 0.08
C HIS A 11 2.81 5.89 -0.34
N ILE A 12 2.69 4.87 -1.20
CA ILE A 12 3.83 4.06 -1.67
C ILE A 12 3.89 4.19 -3.19
N VAL A 13 4.99 4.73 -3.70
CA VAL A 13 5.28 4.69 -5.14
C VAL A 13 6.01 3.38 -5.44
N ALA A 14 5.52 2.62 -6.41
CA ALA A 14 6.04 1.30 -6.76
C ALA A 14 6.39 1.25 -8.26
N TRP A 15 7.51 0.60 -8.59
CA TRP A 15 7.87 0.21 -9.95
C TRP A 15 8.58 -1.13 -9.89
N ASN A 16 8.06 -2.14 -10.57
CA ASN A 16 8.54 -3.52 -10.54
C ASN A 16 8.87 -4.03 -9.12
N SER A 17 7.91 -3.89 -8.21
CA SER A 17 8.12 -4.08 -6.77
C SER A 17 7.54 -5.39 -6.24
N ARG A 18 7.24 -6.37 -7.09
CA ARG A 18 6.58 -7.64 -6.73
C ARG A 18 7.30 -8.42 -5.64
N THR A 19 8.62 -8.25 -5.53
CA THR A 19 9.49 -8.90 -4.55
C THR A 19 9.46 -8.25 -3.17
N HIS A 20 9.23 -6.93 -3.09
CA HIS A 20 9.36 -6.16 -1.84
C HIS A 20 8.01 -5.68 -1.28
N LEU A 21 7.07 -5.38 -2.16
CA LEU A 21 5.77 -4.84 -1.75
C LEU A 21 4.97 -5.79 -0.84
N PRO A 22 5.02 -7.13 -0.99
CA PRO A 22 4.35 -8.03 -0.05
C PRO A 22 4.82 -7.86 1.40
N SER A 23 6.13 -7.91 1.67
CA SER A 23 6.63 -7.79 3.05
C SER A 23 6.38 -6.39 3.64
N CYS A 24 6.42 -5.36 2.79
CA CYS A 24 6.07 -4.00 3.19
C CYS A 24 4.61 -3.90 3.65
N LEU A 25 3.65 -4.37 2.84
CA LEU A 25 2.22 -4.32 3.19
C LEU A 25 1.89 -5.18 4.41
N GLU A 26 2.54 -6.34 4.56
CA GLU A 26 2.43 -7.16 5.75
C GLU A 26 2.89 -6.43 7.02
N SER A 27 4.06 -5.77 6.98
CA SER A 27 4.55 -4.98 8.12
C SER A 27 3.63 -3.82 8.48
N ILE A 28 2.92 -3.24 7.51
CA ILE A 28 1.93 -2.19 7.72
C ILE A 28 0.68 -2.77 8.40
N ARG A 29 0.23 -3.95 7.97
CA ARG A 29 -0.91 -4.66 8.57
C ARG A 29 -0.69 -4.97 10.05
N GLU A 30 0.55 -5.25 10.44
CA GLU A 30 0.94 -5.57 11.83
C GLU A 30 1.06 -4.33 12.76
N GLN A 31 0.91 -3.10 12.25
CA GLN A 31 1.06 -1.90 13.07
C GLN A 31 -0.04 -1.74 14.13
N THR A 32 0.32 -1.25 15.32
CA THR A 32 -0.63 -0.98 16.42
C THR A 32 -1.50 0.26 16.16
N LEU A 33 -1.04 1.16 15.29
CA LEU A 33 -1.84 2.24 14.71
C LEU A 33 -2.13 1.88 13.25
N GLN A 34 -3.34 1.40 13.00
CA GLN A 34 -3.78 1.09 11.65
C GLN A 34 -3.89 2.38 10.82
N PRO A 35 -3.37 2.40 9.59
CA PRO A 35 -3.52 3.56 8.72
C PRO A 35 -4.99 3.76 8.33
N HIS A 36 -5.39 5.01 8.15
CA HIS A 36 -6.70 5.34 7.63
C HIS A 36 -6.84 4.99 6.15
N SER A 37 -5.75 5.11 5.40
CA SER A 37 -5.72 4.82 3.98
C SER A 37 -4.32 4.39 3.54
N ILE A 38 -4.27 3.54 2.52
CA ILE A 38 -3.05 3.16 1.81
C ILE A 38 -3.30 3.43 0.33
N LEU A 39 -2.47 4.28 -0.28
CA LEU A 39 -2.43 4.54 -1.71
C LEU A 39 -1.13 3.98 -2.29
N ILE A 40 -1.28 3.06 -3.24
CA ILE A 40 -0.19 2.58 -4.08
C ILE A 40 -0.24 3.33 -5.41
N VAL A 41 0.87 3.96 -5.78
CA VAL A 41 1.07 4.58 -7.09
C VAL A 41 2.02 3.71 -7.89
N ASP A 42 1.47 2.88 -8.78
CA ASP A 42 2.23 2.06 -9.70
C ASP A 42 2.75 2.91 -10.87
N ASN A 43 4.06 2.89 -11.10
CA ASN A 43 4.71 3.66 -12.15
C ASN A 43 5.02 2.80 -13.39
N ALA A 44 3.97 2.21 -13.98
CA ALA A 44 4.04 1.36 -15.15
C ALA A 44 4.86 0.07 -14.94
N SER A 45 4.56 -0.68 -13.87
CA SER A 45 5.18 -1.98 -13.64
C SER A 45 4.76 -3.01 -14.70
N VAL A 46 5.67 -3.95 -14.97
CA VAL A 46 5.51 -5.06 -15.92
C VAL A 46 5.86 -6.43 -15.32
N ASP A 47 6.12 -6.48 -14.02
CA ASP A 47 6.56 -7.66 -13.28
C ASP A 47 5.41 -8.42 -12.57
N GLY A 48 4.16 -8.06 -12.85
CA GLY A 48 3.00 -8.62 -12.17
C GLY A 48 2.62 -7.93 -10.85
N THR A 49 3.26 -6.81 -10.48
CA THR A 49 2.93 -6.06 -9.25
C THR A 49 1.46 -5.64 -9.20
N VAL A 50 0.91 -5.14 -10.31
CA VAL A 50 -0.44 -4.59 -10.40
C VAL A 50 -1.49 -5.69 -10.26
N GLU A 51 -1.30 -6.81 -10.93
CA GLU A 51 -2.18 -7.97 -10.92
C GLU A 51 -2.23 -8.54 -9.50
N TRP A 52 -1.06 -8.74 -8.88
CA TRP A 52 -0.96 -9.20 -7.50
C TRP A 52 -1.65 -8.24 -6.50
N LEU A 53 -1.49 -6.93 -6.65
CA LEU A 53 -2.16 -5.95 -5.78
C LEU A 53 -3.69 -6.03 -5.87
N ARG A 54 -4.23 -6.24 -7.08
CA ARG A 54 -5.68 -6.37 -7.28
C ARG A 54 -6.25 -7.66 -6.68
N GLU A 55 -5.48 -8.73 -6.70
CA GLU A 55 -5.90 -10.04 -6.18
C GLU A 55 -5.76 -10.12 -4.64
N GLU A 56 -4.58 -9.80 -4.12
CA GLU A 56 -4.22 -10.05 -2.72
C GLU A 56 -4.51 -8.85 -1.80
N TRP A 57 -4.52 -7.63 -2.35
CA TRP A 57 -4.71 -6.39 -1.59
C TRP A 57 -5.83 -5.51 -2.15
N PRO A 58 -7.05 -6.03 -2.42
CA PRO A 58 -8.12 -5.29 -3.09
C PRO A 58 -8.64 -4.06 -2.32
N HIS A 59 -8.26 -3.91 -1.05
CA HIS A 59 -8.66 -2.82 -0.18
C HIS A 59 -7.69 -1.62 -0.22
N VAL A 60 -6.53 -1.75 -0.84
CA VAL A 60 -5.64 -0.59 -1.05
C VAL A 60 -6.12 0.23 -2.24
N HIS A 61 -5.94 1.54 -2.18
CA HIS A 61 -6.17 2.38 -3.34
C HIS A 61 -5.01 2.19 -4.31
N LEU A 62 -5.30 1.90 -5.57
CA LEU A 62 -4.29 1.72 -6.61
C LEU A 62 -4.47 2.77 -7.71
N LEU A 63 -3.44 3.59 -7.91
CA LEU A 63 -3.29 4.48 -9.05
C LEU A 63 -2.18 3.95 -9.94
N ARG A 64 -2.46 3.66 -11.21
CA ARG A 64 -1.45 3.19 -12.17
C ARG A 64 -1.17 4.26 -13.22
N ASN A 65 0.09 4.60 -13.40
CA ASN A 65 0.56 5.39 -14.53
C ASN A 65 0.72 4.51 -15.77
N THR A 66 0.51 5.11 -16.95
CA THR A 66 0.60 4.47 -18.27
C THR A 66 1.73 5.07 -19.09
#